data_AF-A0A177WPU2-F1
#
_entry.id   AF-A0A177WPU2-F1
#
_cell.length_a   1.000
_cell.length_b   1.000
_cell.length_c   1.000
_cell.angle_alpha   90.00
_cell.angle_beta   90.00
_cell.angle_gamma   90.00
#
_symmetry.space_group_name_H-M   'P 1'
#
loop_
_entity.id
_entity.type
_entity.pdbx_description
1 polymer ?
#
loop_
_entity_poly.entity_id
_entity_poly.type
_entity_poly.pdbx_seq_one_letter_code
_entity_poly.pdbx_strand_id
1 'polypeptide(L)'
;MASMLLRSCRNINSYLPHTRLSPINTPSIILHRTISSTVVEGNLRQLMRQVPQPVVIVTACDTTATPHQSRAMTCSSFTSVSLTPPIVSFAIRHPSSMSPLLHRSSNFAVHLLSKQQISLSVAFSSPSTQTNFAAFSHHLDDGGTGLPILHGSLSVLICQAEQSLQMGDHEVWFGRVKRIVPGLGVSKNHPKMDPLLYYESSYRSIGDEVFLDAFEKGTLSFDEWTHRAHLRMAWNYLREADGCLDKAIPRVKEGIFRYNAANIQRVKTGYNETITIFFLNLVVKAVDADKKLDGDNSDFLDFLGRHPHLEEFEIIFKYYSKERLYSSEAKAAFVSPDLQPMPLH
;
A
#
# COMPACT_ATOMS: atom_id res chain seq x y z
N MET A 1 60.78 14.45 19.57
CA MET A 1 61.20 13.39 20.52
C MET A 1 60.76 12.06 19.92
N ALA A 2 61.56 11.47 19.03
CA ALA A 2 62.51 10.36 19.31
C ALA A 2 61.76 9.12 19.84
N SER A 3 61.68 7.98 19.15
CA SER A 3 62.81 7.15 18.71
C SER A 3 62.44 6.19 17.56
N MET A 4 63.34 6.12 16.58
CA MET A 4 63.54 4.99 15.65
C MET A 4 63.89 3.69 16.40
N LEU A 5 63.56 2.52 15.83
CA LEU A 5 64.56 1.52 15.41
C LEU A 5 63.90 0.36 14.63
N LEU A 6 64.38 0.21 13.39
CA LEU A 6 64.20 -0.91 12.49
C LEU A 6 64.87 -2.18 13.02
N ARG A 7 64.27 -3.35 12.77
CA ARG A 7 65.00 -4.57 12.37
C ARG A 7 64.22 -5.34 11.30
N SER A 8 65.00 -5.76 10.30
CA SER A 8 64.63 -6.44 9.05
C SER A 8 64.85 -7.96 9.14
N CYS A 9 64.29 -8.69 8.15
CA CYS A 9 64.51 -10.09 7.73
C CYS A 9 63.68 -11.16 8.48
N ARG A 10 62.98 -12.11 7.87
CA ARG A 10 63.06 -12.78 6.54
C ARG A 10 61.72 -13.51 6.24
N ASN A 11 61.42 -13.68 4.95
CA ASN A 11 60.44 -14.64 4.39
C ASN A 11 60.63 -16.06 4.95
N ILE A 12 59.50 -16.76 5.21
CA ILE A 12 59.28 -18.19 4.90
C ILE A 12 57.77 -18.39 4.70
N ASN A 13 57.42 -18.96 3.54
CA ASN A 13 56.14 -19.56 3.18
C ASN A 13 55.73 -20.66 4.17
N SER A 14 54.46 -20.70 4.58
CA SER A 14 53.74 -21.97 4.73
C SER A 14 52.22 -21.77 4.69
N TYR A 15 51.65 -22.26 3.60
CA TYR A 15 50.22 -22.53 3.40
C TYR A 15 49.69 -23.48 4.48
N LEU A 16 48.48 -23.22 4.99
CA LEU A 16 47.63 -24.24 5.60
C LEU A 16 46.24 -24.21 4.96
N PRO A 17 45.65 -25.38 4.62
CA PRO A 17 44.53 -25.48 3.70
C PRO A 17 43.17 -25.43 4.41
N HIS A 18 42.21 -24.80 3.73
CA HIS A 18 40.79 -24.90 4.04
C HIS A 18 40.31 -26.36 3.90
N THR A 19 39.69 -26.88 4.95
CA THR A 19 38.92 -28.13 4.92
C THR A 19 37.70 -27.94 4.02
N ARG A 20 37.79 -28.43 2.78
CA ARG A 20 36.62 -28.68 1.93
C ARG A 20 35.82 -29.82 2.55
N LEU A 21 34.58 -29.56 2.91
CA LEU A 21 33.58 -30.62 3.06
C LEU A 21 33.38 -31.24 1.68
N SER A 22 33.69 -32.53 1.53
CA SER A 22 33.44 -33.30 0.31
C SER A 22 31.94 -33.37 0.03
N PRO A 23 31.48 -33.28 -1.24
CA PRO A 23 30.08 -33.46 -1.57
C PRO A 23 29.68 -34.93 -1.40
N ILE A 24 28.55 -35.16 -0.75
CA ILE A 24 27.88 -36.46 -0.66
C ILE A 24 27.45 -36.85 -2.08
N ASN A 25 28.00 -37.94 -2.61
CA ASN A 25 27.62 -38.50 -3.91
C ASN A 25 26.25 -39.19 -3.77
N THR A 26 25.18 -38.47 -4.09
CA THR A 26 23.85 -39.06 -4.31
C THR A 26 23.62 -39.16 -5.82
N PRO A 27 23.17 -40.32 -6.36
CA PRO A 27 22.80 -40.40 -7.77
C PRO A 27 21.56 -39.54 -7.98
N SER A 28 21.78 -38.30 -8.42
CA SER A 28 20.71 -37.41 -8.85
C SER A 28 20.27 -37.87 -10.22
N ILE A 29 19.12 -38.55 -10.28
CA ILE A 29 18.36 -38.67 -11.53
C ILE A 29 17.84 -37.26 -11.82
N ILE A 30 18.64 -36.47 -12.52
CA ILE A 30 18.21 -35.16 -13.03
C ILE A 30 17.31 -35.46 -14.23
N LEU A 31 16.01 -35.59 -13.95
CA LEU A 31 14.98 -35.37 -14.96
C LEU A 31 15.06 -33.88 -15.34
N HIS A 32 15.88 -33.54 -16.34
CA HIS A 32 15.80 -32.26 -17.03
C HIS A 32 14.47 -32.20 -17.78
N ARG A 33 13.40 -31.90 -17.06
CA ARG A 33 12.15 -31.47 -17.66
C ARG A 33 12.43 -30.05 -18.14
N THR A 34 12.76 -29.89 -19.42
CA THR A 34 12.93 -28.59 -20.06
C THR A 34 11.59 -27.86 -19.98
N ILE A 35 11.38 -27.08 -18.93
CA ILE A 35 10.23 -26.18 -18.85
C ILE A 35 10.50 -25.09 -19.89
N SER A 36 9.61 -24.97 -20.88
CA SER A 36 9.67 -23.91 -21.89
C SER A 36 9.79 -22.54 -21.21
N SER A 37 10.65 -21.65 -21.73
CA SER A 37 10.84 -20.29 -21.18
C SER A 37 9.53 -19.52 -21.06
N THR A 38 8.61 -19.72 -22.01
CA THR A 38 7.27 -19.12 -22.01
C THR A 38 6.41 -19.55 -20.81
N VAL A 39 6.55 -20.79 -20.34
CA VAL A 39 5.85 -21.29 -19.14
C VAL A 39 6.46 -20.65 -17.88
N VAL A 40 7.78 -20.50 -17.82
CA VAL A 40 8.46 -19.82 -16.71
C VAL A 40 8.07 -18.33 -16.67
N GLU A 41 8.03 -17.64 -17.81
CA GLU A 41 7.61 -16.23 -17.91
C GLU A 41 6.16 -16.01 -17.46
N GLY A 42 5.23 -16.89 -17.90
CA GLY A 42 3.83 -16.85 -17.48
C GLY A 42 3.67 -17.06 -15.98
N ASN A 43 4.35 -18.09 -15.44
CA ASN A 43 4.33 -18.40 -14.01
C ASN A 43 4.97 -17.28 -13.18
N LEU A 44 6.08 -16.70 -13.65
CA LEU A 44 6.74 -15.58 -12.98
C LEU A 44 5.83 -14.37 -12.92
N ARG A 45 5.17 -14.01 -14.03
CA ARG A 45 4.20 -12.90 -14.04
C ARG A 45 3.07 -13.13 -13.05
N GLN A 46 2.53 -14.35 -13.00
CA GLN A 46 1.45 -14.69 -12.06
C GLN A 46 1.92 -14.61 -10.60
N LEU A 47 3.09 -15.16 -10.28
CA LEU A 47 3.66 -15.10 -8.94
C LEU A 47 3.97 -13.66 -8.52
N MET A 48 4.54 -12.86 -9.42
CA MET A 48 4.88 -11.46 -9.12
C MET A 48 3.64 -10.58 -8.90
N ARG A 49 2.45 -10.98 -9.37
CA ARG A 49 1.19 -10.29 -9.02
C ARG A 49 0.83 -10.44 -7.53
N GLN A 50 1.31 -11.49 -6.88
CA GLN A 50 1.12 -11.74 -5.44
C GLN A 50 2.18 -11.04 -4.57
N VAL A 51 3.07 -10.25 -5.18
CA VAL A 51 4.05 -9.45 -4.45
C VAL A 51 3.53 -8.01 -4.42
N PRO A 52 3.17 -7.45 -3.25
CA PRO A 52 2.76 -6.06 -3.16
C PRO A 52 3.89 -5.13 -3.62
N GLN A 53 3.59 -4.21 -4.52
CA GLN A 53 4.55 -3.23 -5.05
C GLN A 53 4.15 -1.81 -4.67
N PRO A 54 5.12 -0.91 -4.42
CA PRO A 54 4.82 0.51 -4.31
C PRO A 54 4.29 1.03 -5.65
N VAL A 55 3.51 2.11 -5.60
CA VAL A 55 3.14 2.85 -6.81
C VAL A 55 3.79 4.22 -6.76
N VAL A 56 4.60 4.52 -7.77
CA VAL A 56 5.24 5.84 -7.92
C VAL A 56 4.94 6.46 -9.28
N ILE A 57 4.98 7.79 -9.37
CA ILE A 57 5.10 8.50 -10.64
C ILE A 57 6.55 8.96 -10.82
N VAL A 58 7.17 8.57 -11.91
CA VAL A 58 8.42 9.16 -12.38
C VAL A 58 8.08 10.29 -13.35
N THR A 59 8.60 11.49 -13.11
CA THR A 59 8.51 12.62 -14.04
C THR A 59 9.88 13.03 -14.53
N ALA A 60 9.94 13.47 -15.78
CA ALA A 60 11.14 13.96 -16.45
C ALA A 60 10.77 15.18 -17.30
N CYS A 61 11.72 16.09 -17.50
CA CYS A 61 11.53 17.29 -18.30
C CYS A 61 12.80 17.64 -19.07
N ASP A 62 12.65 17.84 -20.38
CA ASP A 62 13.66 18.46 -21.22
C ASP A 62 13.37 19.96 -21.33
N THR A 63 14.11 20.75 -20.54
CA THR A 63 14.03 22.21 -20.50
C THR A 63 14.76 22.87 -21.67
N THR A 64 15.52 22.12 -22.47
CA THR A 64 16.19 22.65 -23.67
C THR A 64 15.26 22.65 -24.88
N ALA A 65 14.24 21.81 -24.88
CA ALA A 65 13.20 21.79 -25.89
C ALA A 65 12.29 23.03 -25.81
N THR A 66 11.82 23.49 -26.98
CA THR A 66 10.83 24.59 -27.10
C THR A 66 9.61 24.09 -27.90
N PRO A 67 8.41 23.97 -27.27
CA PRO A 67 8.17 24.11 -25.84
C PRO A 67 8.86 23.00 -25.02
N HIS A 68 9.04 23.23 -23.71
CA HIS A 68 9.59 22.22 -22.81
C HIS A 68 8.81 20.92 -22.92
N GLN A 69 9.53 19.80 -22.92
CA GLN A 69 8.92 18.48 -23.06
C GLN A 69 8.96 17.75 -21.73
N SER A 70 7.80 17.64 -21.08
CA SER A 70 7.64 16.88 -19.84
C SER A 70 6.91 15.57 -20.08
N ARG A 71 7.31 14.50 -19.39
CA ARG A 71 6.56 13.23 -19.31
C ARG A 71 6.46 12.74 -17.88
N ALA A 72 5.37 12.01 -17.61
CA ALA A 72 5.14 11.25 -16.39
C ALA A 72 4.92 9.78 -16.76
N MET A 73 5.32 8.88 -15.88
CA MET A 73 5.13 7.44 -16.03
C MET A 73 4.88 6.81 -14.66
N THR A 74 3.83 6.00 -14.57
CA THR A 74 3.57 5.14 -13.42
C THR A 74 4.56 3.99 -13.42
N CYS A 75 5.15 3.71 -12.26
CA CYS A 75 6.12 2.65 -12.09
C CYS A 75 5.90 1.92 -10.77
N SER A 76 5.97 0.59 -10.80
CA SER A 76 5.86 -0.26 -9.60
C SER A 76 7.14 -1.00 -9.23
N SER A 77 8.16 -0.97 -10.09
CA SER A 77 9.48 -1.56 -9.86
C SER A 77 10.42 -0.69 -9.01
N PHE A 78 9.89 0.37 -8.39
CA PHE A 78 10.68 1.31 -7.61
C PHE A 78 11.24 0.66 -6.34
N THR A 79 12.51 0.87 -6.06
CA THR A 79 13.15 0.40 -4.81
C THR A 79 14.30 1.30 -4.37
N SER A 80 14.62 1.27 -3.08
CA SER A 80 15.85 1.87 -2.53
C SER A 80 17.02 0.90 -2.72
N VAL A 81 18.18 1.43 -3.13
CA VAL A 81 19.38 0.63 -3.45
C VAL A 81 20.51 0.87 -2.46
N SER A 82 20.77 2.13 -2.10
CA SER A 82 21.86 2.48 -1.17
C SER A 82 21.49 3.72 -0.35
N LEU A 83 22.03 3.82 0.86
CA LEU A 83 21.93 5.02 1.71
C LEU A 83 23.17 5.92 1.61
N THR A 84 24.32 5.39 1.19
CA THR A 84 25.56 6.17 1.06
C THR A 84 26.36 5.68 -0.15
N PRO A 85 26.29 6.41 -1.29
CA PRO A 85 25.38 7.54 -1.54
C PRO A 85 23.90 7.11 -1.60
N PRO A 86 22.94 8.03 -1.41
CA PRO A 86 21.51 7.71 -1.46
C PRO A 86 21.07 7.42 -2.90
N ILE A 87 20.91 6.14 -3.24
CA ILE A 87 20.55 5.66 -4.58
C ILE A 87 19.20 4.94 -4.53
N VAL A 88 18.34 5.23 -5.50
CA VAL A 88 17.10 4.51 -5.79
C VAL A 88 17.15 3.92 -7.20
N SER A 89 16.31 2.93 -7.48
CA SER A 89 16.15 2.39 -8.83
C SER A 89 14.71 2.16 -9.23
N PHE A 90 14.49 2.08 -10.53
CA PHE A 90 13.24 1.66 -11.15
C PHE A 90 13.54 1.11 -12.56
N ALA A 91 12.63 0.31 -13.10
CA ALA A 91 12.76 -0.30 -14.42
C ALA A 91 11.70 0.23 -15.39
N ILE A 92 12.11 0.53 -16.61
CA ILE A 92 11.26 1.02 -17.70
C ILE A 92 11.20 -0.04 -18.79
N ARG A 93 10.01 -0.43 -19.23
CA ARG A 93 9.86 -1.33 -20.38
C ARG A 93 10.37 -0.67 -21.66
N HIS A 94 11.04 -1.41 -22.52
CA HIS A 94 11.43 -0.96 -23.86
C HIS A 94 10.50 -1.58 -24.94
N PRO A 95 10.02 -0.82 -25.95
CA PRO A 95 10.20 0.62 -26.14
C PRO A 95 9.39 1.47 -25.15
N SER A 96 9.89 2.66 -24.81
CA SER A 96 9.19 3.63 -23.95
C SER A 96 9.40 5.05 -24.45
N SER A 97 8.37 5.88 -24.34
CA SER A 97 8.45 7.32 -24.63
C SER A 97 9.16 8.10 -23.51
N MET A 98 9.29 7.53 -22.32
CA MET A 98 9.97 8.11 -21.17
C MET A 98 11.50 7.94 -21.25
N SER A 99 11.99 6.77 -21.68
CA SER A 99 13.43 6.47 -21.70
C SER A 99 14.24 7.49 -22.52
N PRO A 100 13.86 7.86 -23.76
CA PRO A 100 14.58 8.89 -24.51
C PRO A 100 14.59 10.26 -23.83
N LEU A 101 13.53 10.59 -23.06
CA LEU A 101 13.47 11.84 -22.32
C LEU A 101 14.44 11.81 -21.14
N LEU A 102 14.47 10.73 -20.36
CA LEU A 102 15.40 10.58 -19.24
C LEU A 102 16.87 10.61 -19.67
N HIS A 103 17.19 10.05 -20.84
CA HIS A 103 18.54 10.14 -21.41
C HIS A 103 18.97 11.58 -21.73
N ARG A 104 18.01 12.48 -22.02
CA ARG A 104 18.28 13.91 -22.25
C ARG A 104 18.19 14.74 -20.97
N SER A 105 17.18 14.49 -20.14
CA SER A 105 16.97 15.14 -18.87
C SER A 105 17.78 14.43 -17.80
N SER A 106 19.00 14.88 -17.53
CA SER A 106 19.89 14.27 -16.51
C SER A 106 19.28 14.22 -15.08
N ASN A 107 18.09 14.76 -14.87
CA ASN A 107 17.33 14.72 -13.63
C ASN A 107 15.92 14.16 -13.86
N PHE A 108 15.36 13.56 -12.82
CA PHE A 108 13.97 13.11 -12.76
C PHE A 108 13.43 13.22 -11.34
N ALA A 109 12.11 13.26 -11.18
CA ALA A 109 11.46 13.25 -9.88
C ALA A 109 10.64 11.98 -9.69
N VAL A 110 10.76 11.35 -8.51
CA VAL A 110 9.98 10.18 -8.11
C VAL A 110 8.97 10.58 -7.05
N HIS A 111 7.69 10.46 -7.36
CA HIS A 111 6.58 10.80 -6.49
C HIS A 111 6.08 9.53 -5.79
N LEU A 112 6.25 9.45 -4.48
CA LEU A 112 5.68 8.37 -3.67
C LEU A 112 4.19 8.64 -3.50
N LEU A 113 3.33 7.84 -4.15
CA LEU A 113 1.91 8.15 -4.21
C LEU A 113 1.18 7.79 -2.90
N SER A 114 0.24 8.66 -2.53
CA SER A 114 -0.79 8.35 -1.54
C SER A 114 -1.96 7.63 -2.20
N LYS A 115 -2.80 6.94 -1.41
CA LYS A 115 -3.97 6.22 -1.94
C LYS A 115 -4.96 7.09 -2.71
N GLN A 116 -5.05 8.39 -2.40
CA GLN A 116 -5.94 9.33 -3.09
C GLN A 116 -5.49 9.62 -4.54
N GLN A 117 -4.32 9.14 -4.95
CA GLN A 117 -3.71 9.43 -6.25
C GLN A 117 -3.84 8.27 -7.26
N ILE A 118 -4.83 7.38 -7.10
CA ILE A 118 -5.15 6.33 -8.09
C ILE A 118 -5.35 6.92 -9.49
N SER A 119 -6.06 8.04 -9.60
CA SER A 119 -6.33 8.71 -10.88
C SER A 119 -5.06 9.14 -11.60
N LEU A 120 -4.05 9.63 -10.87
CA LEU A 120 -2.72 9.94 -11.41
C LEU A 120 -2.02 8.68 -11.92
N SER A 121 -2.04 7.61 -11.11
CA SER A 121 -1.44 6.32 -11.49
C SER A 121 -2.05 5.74 -12.77
N VAL A 122 -3.37 5.76 -12.92
CA VAL A 122 -4.06 5.29 -14.13
C VAL A 122 -3.69 6.16 -15.34
N ALA A 123 -3.73 7.48 -15.18
CA ALA A 123 -3.48 8.43 -16.26
C ALA A 123 -2.03 8.35 -16.80
N PHE A 124 -1.07 7.90 -16.00
CA PHE A 124 0.33 7.79 -16.42
C PHE A 124 0.81 6.35 -16.60
N SER A 125 -0.09 5.35 -16.58
CA SER A 125 0.25 3.93 -16.71
C SER A 125 0.56 3.46 -18.13
N SER A 126 0.06 4.16 -19.16
CA SER A 126 0.22 3.75 -20.55
C SER A 126 0.15 4.92 -21.53
N PRO A 127 0.69 4.80 -22.75
CA PRO A 127 0.55 5.82 -23.78
C PRO A 127 -0.91 6.13 -24.16
N SER A 128 -1.81 5.13 -24.11
CA SER A 128 -3.23 5.31 -24.45
C SER A 128 -4.03 6.03 -23.37
N THR A 129 -3.54 6.03 -22.12
CA THR A 129 -4.15 6.76 -21.00
C THR A 129 -3.46 8.08 -20.69
N GLN A 130 -2.31 8.35 -21.33
CA GLN A 130 -1.48 9.52 -21.07
C GLN A 130 -2.25 10.82 -21.36
N THR A 131 -2.64 11.51 -20.29
CA THR A 131 -3.22 12.86 -20.36
C THR A 131 -2.14 13.92 -20.23
N ASN A 132 -2.47 15.15 -20.62
CA ASN A 132 -1.59 16.30 -20.46
C ASN A 132 -1.36 16.58 -18.96
N PHE A 133 -0.14 16.92 -18.56
CA PHE A 133 0.18 17.39 -17.20
C PHE A 133 -0.74 18.50 -16.71
N ALA A 134 -1.22 19.36 -17.62
CA ALA A 134 -2.17 20.43 -17.32
C ALA A 134 -3.49 19.94 -16.70
N ALA A 135 -3.83 18.65 -16.83
CA ALA A 135 -5.02 18.06 -16.20
C ALA A 135 -4.88 17.82 -14.69
N PHE A 136 -3.68 17.97 -14.13
CA PHE A 136 -3.40 17.69 -12.72
C PHE A 136 -2.74 18.86 -12.01
N SER A 137 -3.06 19.05 -10.73
CA SER A 137 -2.40 20.08 -9.90
C SER A 137 -0.92 19.74 -9.71
N HIS A 138 -0.07 20.62 -10.23
CA HIS A 138 1.37 20.50 -10.14
C HIS A 138 2.02 21.88 -10.15
N HIS A 139 3.28 21.92 -9.73
CA HIS A 139 4.15 23.08 -9.89
C HIS A 139 5.47 22.62 -10.51
N LEU A 140 6.27 23.55 -11.02
CA LEU A 140 7.63 23.23 -11.45
C LEU A 140 8.57 23.27 -10.25
N ASP A 141 9.58 22.41 -10.32
CA ASP A 141 10.61 22.32 -9.30
C ASP A 141 11.32 23.66 -9.05
N ASP A 142 11.27 24.13 -7.81
CA ASP A 142 11.87 25.39 -7.35
C ASP A 142 13.41 25.34 -7.27
N GLY A 143 13.97 24.14 -7.27
CA GLY A 143 15.41 23.88 -7.31
C GLY A 143 16.06 24.06 -8.69
N GLY A 144 15.31 24.56 -9.68
CA GLY A 144 15.83 24.88 -11.01
C GLY A 144 15.93 23.69 -11.98
N THR A 145 15.38 22.52 -11.62
CA THR A 145 15.39 21.35 -12.54
C THR A 145 14.29 21.40 -13.59
N GLY A 146 13.25 22.23 -13.39
CA GLY A 146 12.10 22.31 -14.29
C GLY A 146 11.19 21.06 -14.27
N LEU A 147 11.42 20.13 -13.34
CA LEU A 147 10.63 18.90 -13.21
C LEU A 147 9.21 19.22 -12.72
N PRO A 148 8.16 18.61 -13.28
CA PRO A 148 6.82 18.69 -12.73
C PRO A 148 6.73 17.99 -11.37
N ILE A 149 6.30 18.72 -10.34
CA ILE A 149 6.07 18.22 -8.98
C ILE A 149 4.57 18.12 -8.72
N LEU A 150 4.07 16.89 -8.71
CA LEU A 150 2.65 16.57 -8.50
C LEU A 150 2.26 16.75 -7.03
N HIS A 151 1.12 17.40 -6.79
CA HIS A 151 0.61 17.62 -5.43
C HIS A 151 -0.04 16.36 -4.86
N GLY A 152 -0.08 16.24 -3.52
CA GLY A 152 -0.76 15.15 -2.82
C GLY A 152 0.07 13.88 -2.58
N SER A 153 1.31 13.85 -3.06
CA SER A 153 2.24 12.74 -2.82
C SER A 153 2.74 12.70 -1.38
N LEU A 154 3.07 11.50 -0.90
CA LEU A 154 3.64 11.29 0.44
C LEU A 154 4.98 12.02 0.59
N SER A 155 5.80 11.95 -0.45
CA SER A 155 7.03 12.73 -0.63
C SER A 155 7.45 12.66 -2.08
N VAL A 156 8.29 13.61 -2.52
CA VAL A 156 8.90 13.56 -3.85
C VAL A 156 10.42 13.56 -3.72
N LEU A 157 11.07 12.65 -4.43
CA LEU A 157 12.53 12.55 -4.51
C LEU A 157 13.00 13.23 -5.79
N ILE A 158 13.86 14.24 -5.68
CA ILE A 158 14.53 14.86 -6.82
C ILE A 158 15.85 14.13 -7.03
N CYS A 159 15.98 13.47 -8.17
CA CYS A 159 17.07 12.56 -8.48
C CYS A 159 17.89 13.05 -9.67
N GLN A 160 19.20 12.85 -9.59
CA GLN A 160 20.10 12.91 -10.74
C GLN A 160 20.29 11.48 -11.26
N ALA A 161 20.19 11.28 -12.58
CA ALA A 161 20.49 9.99 -13.18
C ALA A 161 21.97 9.63 -12.96
N GLU A 162 22.22 8.44 -12.41
CA GLU A 162 23.56 7.92 -12.10
C GLU A 162 24.00 6.92 -13.18
N GLN A 163 23.12 5.98 -13.50
CA GLN A 163 23.38 4.90 -14.46
C GLN A 163 22.07 4.34 -15.00
N SER A 164 22.07 3.86 -16.24
CA SER A 164 21.03 2.97 -16.76
C SER A 164 21.64 1.70 -17.34
N LEU A 165 20.91 0.58 -17.27
CA LEU A 165 21.35 -0.74 -17.72
C LEU A 165 20.22 -1.45 -18.45
N GLN A 166 20.45 -1.84 -19.71
CA GLN A 166 19.51 -2.69 -20.45
C GLN A 166 19.55 -4.11 -19.88
N MET A 167 18.39 -4.62 -19.47
CA MET A 167 18.19 -5.94 -18.88
C MET A 167 16.95 -6.59 -19.51
N GLY A 168 17.18 -7.42 -20.54
CA GLY A 168 16.10 -8.03 -21.31
C GLY A 168 15.25 -6.96 -22.00
N ASP A 169 13.93 -7.01 -21.78
CA ASP A 169 12.94 -6.07 -22.33
C ASP A 169 12.76 -4.80 -21.50
N HIS A 170 13.60 -4.57 -20.48
CA HIS A 170 13.57 -3.38 -19.63
C HIS A 170 14.93 -2.68 -19.58
N GLU A 171 14.91 -1.38 -19.32
CA GLU A 171 16.07 -0.58 -18.92
C GLU A 171 15.93 -0.23 -17.43
N VAL A 172 16.89 -0.67 -16.61
CA VAL A 172 16.93 -0.38 -15.18
C VAL A 172 17.70 0.92 -14.96
N TRP A 173 17.05 1.89 -14.33
CA TRP A 173 17.60 3.20 -14.02
C TRP A 173 17.99 3.29 -12.55
N PHE A 174 19.16 3.87 -12.29
CA PHE A 174 19.67 4.20 -10.96
C PHE A 174 19.77 5.72 -10.86
N GLY A 175 19.18 6.30 -9.82
CA GLY A 175 19.23 7.73 -9.56
C GLY A 175 19.73 8.04 -8.17
N ARG A 176 20.62 9.03 -8.09
CA ARG A 176 21.08 9.59 -6.82
C ARG A 176 20.10 10.64 -6.33
N VAL A 177 19.55 10.45 -5.15
CA VAL A 177 18.66 11.42 -4.50
C VAL A 177 19.46 12.65 -4.10
N LYS A 178 19.12 13.80 -4.66
CA LYS A 178 19.76 15.09 -4.37
C LYS A 178 18.99 15.92 -3.35
N ARG A 179 17.66 15.83 -3.39
CA ARG A 179 16.77 16.56 -2.50
C ARG A 179 15.46 15.78 -2.30
N ILE A 180 14.88 15.93 -1.12
CA ILE A 180 13.55 15.42 -0.80
C ILE A 180 12.63 16.63 -0.66
N VAL A 181 11.58 16.68 -1.47
CA VAL A 181 10.47 17.61 -1.29
C VAL A 181 9.49 16.97 -0.31
N PRO A 182 9.25 17.57 0.87
CA PRO A 182 8.30 17.06 1.84
C PRO A 182 6.89 16.99 1.23
N GLY A 183 6.20 15.87 1.45
CA GLY A 183 4.80 15.71 1.08
C GLY A 183 3.93 15.42 2.30
N LEU A 184 2.75 14.85 2.05
CA LEU A 184 1.76 14.53 3.08
C LEU A 184 2.23 13.42 4.05
N GLY A 185 3.28 12.67 3.71
CA GLY A 185 3.81 11.57 4.53
C GLY A 185 4.88 11.99 5.56
N VAL A 186 5.43 13.21 5.46
CA VAL A 186 6.53 13.68 6.32
C VAL A 186 6.09 14.85 7.23
N SER A 187 4.88 15.39 7.03
CA SER A 187 4.37 16.50 7.84
C SER A 187 3.85 16.02 9.20
N LYS A 188 4.41 16.55 10.30
CA LYS A 188 3.91 16.29 11.67
C LYS A 188 2.50 16.86 11.93
N ASN A 189 2.03 17.77 11.06
CA ASN A 189 0.79 18.54 11.25
C ASN A 189 -0.35 18.08 10.33
N HIS A 190 -0.14 17.05 9.50
CA HIS A 190 -1.18 16.50 8.64
C HIS A 190 -1.50 15.06 9.04
N PRO A 191 -2.75 14.60 8.86
CA PRO A 191 -3.07 13.19 9.05
C PRO A 191 -2.16 12.34 8.16
N LYS A 192 -1.55 11.31 8.75
CA LYS A 192 -0.67 10.37 8.05
C LYS A 192 -1.46 9.76 6.89
N MET A 193 -1.03 10.01 5.67
CA MET A 193 -1.66 9.47 4.47
C MET A 193 -1.10 8.09 4.16
N ASP A 194 -1.97 7.15 3.84
CA ASP A 194 -1.54 5.79 3.52
C ASP A 194 -0.91 5.72 2.12
N PRO A 195 0.17 4.91 1.95
CA PRO A 195 0.80 4.71 0.65
C PRO A 195 -0.10 3.89 -0.28
N LEU A 196 -0.01 4.21 -1.57
CA LEU A 196 -0.65 3.42 -2.61
C LEU A 196 0.20 2.19 -2.97
N LEU A 197 -0.44 1.03 -2.93
CA LEU A 197 0.12 -0.26 -3.30
C LEU A 197 -0.57 -0.82 -4.54
N TYR A 198 0.13 -1.68 -5.26
CA TYR A 198 -0.41 -2.49 -6.36
C TYR A 198 -0.22 -3.97 -6.04
N TYR A 199 -1.31 -4.72 -6.04
CA TYR A 199 -1.36 -6.15 -5.68
C TYR A 199 -2.48 -6.84 -6.46
N GLU A 200 -2.22 -8.03 -7.01
CA GLU A 200 -3.17 -8.82 -7.81
C GLU A 200 -3.86 -8.04 -8.94
N SER A 201 -3.12 -7.14 -9.59
CA SER A 201 -3.64 -6.27 -10.67
C SER A 201 -4.69 -5.24 -10.21
N SER A 202 -4.72 -4.91 -8.92
CA SER A 202 -5.61 -3.91 -8.35
C SER A 202 -4.87 -3.00 -7.38
N TYR A 203 -5.39 -1.80 -7.16
CA TYR A 203 -4.85 -0.84 -6.19
C TYR A 203 -5.25 -1.25 -4.76
N ARG A 204 -4.32 -1.06 -3.82
CA ARG A 204 -4.49 -1.34 -2.39
C ARG A 204 -3.87 -0.21 -1.57
N SER A 205 -4.18 -0.20 -0.29
CA SER A 205 -3.52 0.62 0.72
C SER A 205 -3.00 -0.30 1.82
N ILE A 206 -1.91 0.07 2.51
CA ILE A 206 -1.52 -0.61 3.74
C ILE A 206 -2.62 -0.30 4.76
N GLY A 207 -3.49 -1.26 5.04
CA GLY A 207 -4.70 -0.92 5.76
C GLY A 207 -5.53 -2.09 6.19
N ASP A 208 -6.35 -2.64 5.30
CA ASP A 208 -7.50 -3.45 5.72
C ASP A 208 -7.11 -4.86 6.19
N GLU A 209 -6.24 -5.55 5.46
CA GLU A 209 -5.72 -6.86 5.88
C GLU A 209 -4.85 -6.76 7.14
N VAL A 210 -3.97 -5.75 7.21
CA VAL A 210 -3.11 -5.51 8.38
C VAL A 210 -3.94 -5.11 9.59
N PHE A 211 -4.98 -4.31 9.39
CA PHE A 211 -5.94 -3.95 10.44
C PHE A 211 -6.71 -5.16 10.93
N LEU A 212 -7.24 -5.98 10.02
CA LEU A 212 -8.03 -7.16 10.38
C LEU A 212 -7.16 -8.20 11.09
N ASP A 213 -5.92 -8.43 10.62
CA ASP A 213 -4.95 -9.31 11.27
C ASP A 213 -4.58 -8.80 12.68
N ALA A 214 -4.32 -7.50 12.84
CA ALA A 214 -4.03 -6.91 14.15
C ALA A 214 -5.23 -6.99 15.10
N PHE A 215 -6.45 -6.81 14.60
CA PHE A 215 -7.67 -7.01 15.37
C PHE A 215 -7.84 -8.48 15.79
N GLU A 216 -7.72 -9.42 14.85
CA GLU A 216 -7.89 -10.85 15.08
C GLU A 216 -6.87 -11.44 16.04
N LYS A 217 -5.64 -10.90 16.03
CA LYS A 217 -4.55 -11.27 16.96
C LYS A 217 -4.59 -10.48 18.28
N GLY A 218 -5.49 -9.51 18.44
CA GLY A 218 -5.59 -8.67 19.63
C GLY A 218 -4.41 -7.70 19.81
N THR A 219 -3.64 -7.42 18.76
CA THR A 219 -2.48 -6.53 18.79
C THR A 219 -2.78 -5.10 18.32
N LEU A 220 -3.97 -4.84 17.77
CA LEU A 220 -4.44 -3.48 17.47
C LEU A 220 -4.52 -2.64 18.75
N SER A 221 -3.98 -1.42 18.72
CA SER A 221 -3.98 -0.53 19.89
C SER A 221 -5.41 -0.22 20.32
N PHE A 222 -5.68 -0.24 21.63
CA PHE A 222 -7.02 0.04 22.15
C PHE A 222 -7.48 1.48 21.85
N ASP A 223 -6.55 2.44 21.73
CA ASP A 223 -6.89 3.82 21.34
C ASP A 223 -7.33 3.92 19.87
N GLU A 224 -7.02 2.91 19.06
CA GLU A 224 -7.44 2.81 17.65
C GLU A 224 -8.78 2.06 17.52
N TRP A 225 -9.27 1.38 18.56
CA TRP A 225 -10.54 0.63 18.59
C TRP A 225 -11.77 1.54 18.73
N THR A 226 -11.90 2.46 17.79
CA THR A 226 -12.96 3.48 17.69
C THR A 226 -14.22 2.95 16.97
N HIS A 227 -15.31 3.73 16.93
CA HIS A 227 -16.49 3.42 16.12
C HIS A 227 -16.12 3.15 14.65
N ARG A 228 -15.26 4.00 14.06
CA ARG A 228 -14.74 3.82 12.70
C ARG A 228 -14.01 2.47 12.53
N ALA A 229 -13.24 2.03 13.53
CA ALA A 229 -12.60 0.71 13.49
C ALA A 229 -13.60 -0.45 13.53
N HIS A 230 -14.69 -0.32 14.31
CA HIS A 230 -15.76 -1.33 14.31
C HIS A 230 -16.42 -1.43 12.92
N LEU A 231 -16.73 -0.30 12.29
CA LEU A 231 -17.24 -0.26 10.92
C LEU A 231 -16.26 -0.89 9.91
N ARG A 232 -14.96 -0.61 10.07
CA ARG A 232 -13.91 -1.19 9.22
C ARG A 232 -13.85 -2.70 9.31
N MET A 233 -13.89 -3.23 10.53
CA MET A 233 -13.91 -4.68 10.79
C MET A 233 -15.17 -5.31 10.21
N ALA A 234 -16.35 -4.71 10.46
CA ALA A 234 -17.63 -5.19 9.93
C ALA A 234 -17.63 -5.23 8.40
N TRP A 235 -17.15 -4.17 7.75
CA TRP A 235 -17.04 -4.05 6.30
C TRP A 235 -16.13 -5.13 5.70
N ASN A 236 -14.96 -5.38 6.30
CA ASN A 236 -14.04 -6.43 5.85
C ASN A 236 -14.66 -7.83 5.96
N TYR A 237 -15.23 -8.18 7.12
CA TYR A 237 -15.87 -9.50 7.28
C TYR A 237 -17.08 -9.70 6.36
N LEU A 238 -17.85 -8.65 6.09
CA LEU A 238 -18.96 -8.73 5.15
C LEU A 238 -18.47 -8.96 3.72
N ARG A 239 -17.39 -8.32 3.29
CA ARG A 239 -16.80 -8.55 1.96
C ARG A 239 -16.26 -9.97 1.82
N GLU A 240 -15.51 -10.48 2.81
CA GLU A 240 -15.05 -11.87 2.83
C GLU A 240 -16.21 -12.89 2.84
N ALA A 241 -17.38 -12.48 3.34
CA ALA A 241 -18.58 -13.29 3.38
C ALA A 241 -19.51 -13.09 2.17
N ASP A 242 -19.08 -12.38 1.12
CA ASP A 242 -19.89 -12.01 -0.05
C ASP A 242 -21.18 -11.23 0.29
N GLY A 243 -21.21 -10.51 1.41
CA GLY A 243 -22.38 -9.79 1.94
C GLY A 243 -23.31 -10.68 2.78
N CYS A 244 -22.98 -11.94 3.04
CA CYS A 244 -23.80 -12.84 3.84
C CYS A 244 -23.68 -12.54 5.33
N LEU A 245 -24.73 -11.94 5.92
CA LEU A 245 -24.79 -11.63 7.35
C LEU A 245 -24.63 -12.89 8.22
N ASP A 246 -25.23 -14.01 7.85
CA ASP A 246 -25.16 -15.27 8.62
C ASP A 246 -23.73 -15.81 8.74
N LYS A 247 -22.88 -15.53 7.75
CA LYS A 247 -21.45 -15.88 7.78
C LYS A 247 -20.61 -14.83 8.50
N ALA A 248 -20.96 -13.56 8.37
CA ALA A 248 -20.18 -12.45 8.95
C ALA A 248 -20.40 -12.29 10.47
N ILE A 249 -21.65 -12.40 10.94
CA ILE A 249 -22.03 -12.18 12.35
C ILE A 249 -21.20 -13.05 13.31
N PRO A 250 -21.06 -14.38 13.10
CA PRO A 250 -20.28 -15.22 14.01
C PRO A 250 -18.81 -14.76 14.14
N ARG A 251 -18.19 -14.38 13.01
CA ARG A 251 -16.79 -13.92 12.98
C ARG A 251 -16.61 -12.58 13.67
N VAL A 252 -17.50 -11.64 13.41
CA VAL A 252 -17.55 -10.33 14.09
C VAL A 252 -17.63 -10.53 15.60
N LYS A 253 -18.57 -11.37 16.06
CA LYS A 253 -18.78 -11.66 17.48
C LYS A 253 -17.54 -12.25 18.12
N GLU A 254 -17.02 -13.33 17.53
CA GLU A 254 -15.85 -14.01 18.06
C GLU A 254 -14.63 -13.07 18.13
N GLY A 255 -14.40 -12.29 17.07
CA GLY A 255 -13.32 -11.30 17.03
C GLY A 255 -13.44 -10.25 18.13
N ILE A 256 -14.64 -9.68 18.33
CA ILE A 256 -14.85 -8.66 19.39
C ILE A 256 -14.66 -9.27 20.78
N PHE A 257 -15.16 -10.49 21.02
CA PHE A 257 -14.95 -11.17 22.29
C PHE A 257 -13.47 -11.42 22.56
N ARG A 258 -12.73 -11.91 21.57
CA ARG A 258 -11.28 -12.15 21.67
C ARG A 258 -10.51 -10.85 21.92
N TYR A 259 -10.83 -9.79 21.18
CA TYR A 259 -10.21 -8.48 21.32
C TYR A 259 -10.46 -7.85 22.70
N ASN A 260 -11.70 -7.93 23.18
CA ASN A 260 -12.08 -7.46 24.52
C ASN A 260 -11.37 -8.25 25.63
N ALA A 261 -11.21 -9.58 25.46
CA ALA A 261 -10.48 -10.41 26.42
C ALA A 261 -9.00 -10.02 26.49
N ALA A 262 -8.36 -9.74 25.36
CA ALA A 262 -6.98 -9.25 25.31
C ALA A 262 -6.81 -7.85 25.94
N ASN A 263 -7.89 -7.06 26.02
CA ASN A 263 -7.89 -5.67 26.50
C ASN A 263 -8.74 -5.47 27.77
N ILE A 264 -8.97 -6.52 28.56
CA ILE A 264 -9.95 -6.54 29.65
C ILE A 264 -9.79 -5.41 30.67
N GLN A 265 -8.56 -4.94 30.90
CA GLN A 265 -8.28 -3.83 31.82
C GLN A 265 -8.76 -2.47 31.33
N ARG A 266 -8.98 -2.30 30.03
CA ARG A 266 -9.39 -1.02 29.40
C ARG A 266 -10.87 -0.99 29.00
N VAL A 267 -11.50 -2.16 28.84
CA VAL A 267 -12.90 -2.29 28.43
C VAL A 267 -13.84 -1.83 29.56
N LYS A 268 -14.71 -0.83 29.28
CA LYS A 268 -15.68 -0.31 30.26
C LYS A 268 -17.08 -0.91 30.13
N THR A 269 -17.62 -0.96 28.92
CA THR A 269 -19.01 -1.35 28.64
C THR A 269 -19.14 -2.75 28.05
N GLY A 270 -18.08 -3.24 27.39
CA GLY A 270 -18.06 -4.54 26.72
C GLY A 270 -18.88 -4.58 25.43
N TYR A 271 -19.17 -5.80 24.99
CA TYR A 271 -19.95 -6.11 23.79
C TYR A 271 -21.46 -5.85 23.99
N ASN A 272 -22.13 -5.40 22.93
CA ASN A 272 -23.60 -5.26 22.87
C ASN A 272 -24.10 -5.86 21.56
N GLU A 273 -24.88 -6.93 21.65
CA GLU A 273 -25.41 -7.69 20.52
C GLU A 273 -26.27 -6.83 19.59
N THR A 274 -27.21 -6.07 20.16
CA THR A 274 -28.15 -5.25 19.39
C THR A 274 -27.44 -4.14 18.62
N ILE A 275 -26.49 -3.44 19.24
CA ILE A 275 -25.70 -2.39 18.57
C ILE A 275 -24.90 -3.01 17.41
N THR A 276 -24.24 -4.14 17.64
CA THR A 276 -23.40 -4.80 16.64
C THR A 276 -24.22 -5.21 15.42
N ILE A 277 -25.35 -5.89 15.63
CA ILE A 277 -26.22 -6.34 14.55
C ILE A 277 -26.87 -5.17 13.82
N PHE A 278 -27.24 -4.10 14.54
CA PHE A 278 -27.77 -2.89 13.92
C PHE A 278 -26.78 -2.29 12.90
N PHE A 279 -25.53 -2.07 13.32
CA PHE A 279 -24.52 -1.51 12.40
C PHE A 279 -24.14 -2.48 11.28
N LEU A 280 -24.12 -3.80 11.53
CA LEU A 280 -23.89 -4.78 10.46
C LEU A 280 -24.96 -4.70 9.37
N ASN A 281 -26.23 -4.52 9.73
CA ASN A 281 -27.32 -4.33 8.77
C ASN A 281 -27.13 -3.05 7.94
N LEU A 282 -26.71 -1.95 8.56
CA LEU A 282 -26.40 -0.71 7.83
C LEU A 282 -25.21 -0.89 6.87
N VAL A 283 -24.13 -1.54 7.32
CA VAL A 283 -22.93 -1.76 6.51
C VAL A 283 -23.24 -2.67 5.32
N VAL A 284 -23.97 -3.77 5.50
CA VAL A 284 -24.29 -4.68 4.38
C VAL A 284 -25.16 -4.00 3.32
N LYS A 285 -26.11 -3.14 3.74
CA LYS A 285 -26.93 -2.35 2.83
C LYS A 285 -26.08 -1.38 2.00
N ALA A 286 -25.11 -0.73 2.63
CA ALA A 286 -24.15 0.14 1.96
C ALA A 286 -23.23 -0.64 1.01
N VAL A 287 -22.73 -1.81 1.42
CA VAL A 287 -21.90 -2.69 0.57
C VAL A 287 -22.64 -3.13 -0.68
N ASP A 288 -23.91 -3.52 -0.56
CA ASP A 288 -24.70 -3.94 -1.71
C ASP A 288 -25.14 -2.78 -2.61
N ALA A 289 -25.26 -1.57 -2.07
CA ALA A 289 -25.39 -0.36 -2.88
C ALA A 289 -24.12 -0.12 -3.72
N ASP A 290 -22.94 -0.32 -3.13
CA ASP A 290 -21.65 -0.10 -3.80
C ASP A 290 -21.29 -1.16 -4.83
N LYS A 291 -21.62 -2.44 -4.58
CA LYS A 291 -21.42 -3.53 -5.55
C LYS A 291 -22.11 -3.23 -6.89
N LYS A 292 -23.23 -2.49 -6.85
CA LYS A 292 -23.97 -2.08 -8.05
C LYS A 292 -23.33 -0.92 -8.81
N LEU A 293 -22.39 -0.18 -8.19
CA LEU A 293 -21.83 1.05 -8.73
C LEU A 293 -20.44 0.85 -9.36
N ASP A 294 -19.50 0.17 -8.68
CA ASP A 294 -18.07 0.21 -9.08
C ASP A 294 -17.35 -1.16 -9.20
N GLY A 295 -18.06 -2.27 -8.94
CA GLY A 295 -17.39 -3.56 -8.71
C GLY A 295 -16.58 -3.52 -7.40
N ASP A 296 -16.20 -4.67 -6.87
CA ASP A 296 -15.67 -4.86 -5.50
C ASP A 296 -14.24 -4.29 -5.25
N ASN A 297 -13.87 -3.17 -5.89
CA ASN A 297 -12.53 -2.59 -5.86
C ASN A 297 -12.38 -1.35 -4.95
N SER A 298 -13.41 -0.96 -4.19
CA SER A 298 -13.33 0.18 -3.28
C SER A 298 -12.63 -0.15 -1.96
N ASP A 299 -11.79 0.75 -1.44
CA ASP A 299 -11.24 0.65 -0.08
C ASP A 299 -12.22 1.15 0.99
N PHE A 300 -11.93 0.89 2.27
CA PHE A 300 -12.83 1.24 3.38
C PHE A 300 -13.10 2.74 3.53
N LEU A 301 -12.13 3.62 3.21
CA LEU A 301 -12.36 5.06 3.33
C LEU A 301 -13.22 5.60 2.20
N ASP A 302 -13.05 5.08 0.98
CA ASP A 302 -13.91 5.43 -0.15
C ASP A 302 -15.35 4.92 0.07
N PHE A 303 -15.49 3.76 0.68
CA PHE A 303 -16.77 3.25 1.18
C PHE A 303 -17.41 4.23 2.19
N LEU A 304 -16.68 4.65 3.23
CA LEU A 304 -17.22 5.63 4.20
C LEU A 304 -17.53 6.99 3.57
N GLY A 305 -16.71 7.46 2.62
CA GLY A 305 -16.93 8.73 1.94
C GLY A 305 -18.24 8.76 1.15
N ARG A 306 -18.66 7.62 0.59
CA ARG A 306 -19.97 7.45 -0.07
C ARG A 306 -21.12 7.23 0.92
N HIS A 307 -20.84 6.69 2.09
CA HIS A 307 -21.81 6.38 3.14
C HIS A 307 -21.51 7.10 4.47
N PRO A 308 -21.43 8.44 4.50
CA PRO A 308 -20.94 9.20 5.67
C PRO A 308 -21.81 9.03 6.91
N HIS A 309 -23.11 8.73 6.73
CA HIS A 309 -24.07 8.46 7.79
C HIS A 309 -23.71 7.26 8.67
N LEU A 310 -22.84 6.35 8.21
CA LEU A 310 -22.35 5.23 9.02
C LEU A 310 -21.46 5.69 10.18
N GLU A 311 -20.76 6.81 10.01
CA GLU A 311 -19.87 7.37 11.05
C GLU A 311 -20.64 8.05 12.20
N GLU A 312 -21.89 8.44 11.96
CA GLU A 312 -22.77 9.03 12.96
C GLU A 312 -23.31 7.94 13.89
N PHE A 313 -22.60 7.64 14.99
CA PHE A 313 -23.05 6.63 15.95
C PHE A 313 -24.49 6.89 16.43
N GLU A 314 -24.86 8.16 16.60
CA GLU A 314 -26.16 8.63 17.04
C GLU A 314 -27.32 8.23 16.12
N ILE A 315 -27.04 7.79 14.88
CA ILE A 315 -28.08 7.32 13.95
C ILE A 315 -28.93 6.19 14.55
N ILE A 316 -28.36 5.37 15.44
CA ILE A 316 -29.07 4.27 16.11
C ILE A 316 -30.24 4.78 16.97
N PHE A 317 -30.15 5.99 17.52
CA PHE A 317 -31.20 6.59 18.35
C PHE A 317 -32.41 7.08 17.55
N LYS A 318 -32.35 7.06 16.22
CA LYS A 318 -33.55 7.22 15.37
C LYS A 318 -34.45 5.98 15.42
N TYR A 319 -33.87 4.82 15.75
CA TYR A 319 -34.53 3.51 15.73
C TYR A 319 -34.79 2.98 17.14
N TYR A 320 -33.88 3.24 18.09
CA TYR A 320 -33.97 2.72 19.45
C TYR A 320 -34.10 3.82 20.50
N SER A 321 -34.97 3.60 21.48
CA SER A 321 -34.90 4.31 22.76
C SER A 321 -33.64 3.90 23.54
N LYS A 322 -33.10 4.83 24.35
CA LYS A 322 -31.94 4.54 25.22
C LYS A 322 -32.21 3.41 26.21
N GLU A 323 -33.43 3.35 26.75
CA GLU A 323 -33.86 2.32 27.70
C GLU A 323 -33.77 0.93 27.07
N ARG A 324 -34.32 0.77 25.86
CA ARG A 324 -34.28 -0.49 25.13
C ARG A 324 -32.85 -0.87 24.74
N LEU A 325 -32.09 0.05 24.15
CA LEU A 325 -30.76 -0.21 23.60
C LEU A 325 -29.73 -0.63 24.66
N TYR A 326 -29.84 -0.07 25.86
CA TYR A 326 -28.92 -0.33 26.97
C TYR A 326 -29.43 -1.36 27.99
N SER A 327 -30.59 -1.97 27.74
CA SER A 327 -31.11 -3.09 28.53
C SER A 327 -30.15 -4.29 28.53
N SER A 328 -30.22 -5.13 29.56
CA SER A 328 -29.45 -6.38 29.64
C SER A 328 -29.82 -7.36 28.51
N GLU A 329 -31.09 -7.36 28.10
CA GLU A 329 -31.59 -8.16 26.98
C GLU A 329 -30.93 -7.72 25.67
N ALA A 330 -30.94 -6.43 25.35
CA ALA A 330 -30.33 -5.90 24.13
C ALA A 330 -28.81 -6.12 24.05
N LYS A 331 -28.13 -6.15 25.20
CA LYS A 331 -26.70 -6.49 25.25
C LYS A 331 -26.45 -7.97 24.94
N ALA A 332 -27.31 -8.87 25.39
CA ALA A 332 -27.13 -10.32 25.29
C ALA A 332 -27.67 -10.92 23.99
N ALA A 333 -28.76 -10.37 23.47
CA ALA A 333 -29.47 -10.84 22.28
C ALA A 333 -29.92 -9.65 21.42
N PHE A 334 -30.12 -9.89 20.12
CA PHE A 334 -30.71 -8.88 19.25
C PHE A 334 -32.17 -8.62 19.65
N VAL A 335 -32.50 -7.36 19.92
CA VAL A 335 -33.88 -6.93 20.08
C VAL A 335 -34.25 -5.96 18.96
N SER A 336 -35.43 -6.12 18.35
CA SER A 336 -35.89 -5.23 17.28
C SER A 336 -36.07 -3.78 17.77
N PRO A 337 -35.90 -2.76 16.91
CA PRO A 337 -36.15 -1.36 17.25
C PRO A 337 -37.56 -1.08 17.81
N ASP A 338 -37.70 -0.06 18.66
CA ASP A 338 -38.98 0.39 19.25
C ASP A 338 -39.48 1.75 18.76
N LEU A 339 -38.63 2.58 18.13
CA LEU A 339 -39.03 3.90 17.60
C LEU A 339 -39.36 3.88 16.12
N GLN A 340 -38.53 3.20 15.31
CA GLN A 340 -38.72 3.07 13.87
C GLN A 340 -38.28 1.69 13.39
N PRO A 341 -38.90 1.11 12.34
CA PRO A 341 -38.50 -0.18 11.79
C PRO A 341 -37.03 -0.21 11.39
N MET A 342 -36.38 -1.36 11.56
CA MET A 342 -34.98 -1.54 11.16
C MET A 342 -34.82 -1.30 9.65
N PRO A 343 -33.72 -0.68 9.21
CA PRO A 343 -33.39 -0.59 7.80
C PRO A 343 -32.88 -1.96 7.32
N LEU A 344 -33.81 -2.90 7.15
CA LEU A 344 -33.55 -4.25 6.66
C LEU A 344 -33.20 -4.22 5.16
N HIS A 345 -32.53 -5.30 4.75
CA HIS A 345 -32.20 -5.63 3.38
C HIS A 345 -33.40 -6.12 2.57
#